data_AF-A0A968FVK1-F1
#
_entry.id   AF-A0A968FVK1-F1
#
_cell.length_a   1.000
_cell.length_b   1.000
_cell.length_c   1.000
_cell.angle_alpha   90.00
_cell.angle_beta   90.00
_cell.angle_gamma   90.00
#
_symmetry.space_group_name_H-M   'P 1'
#
loop_
_entity.id
_entity.type
_entity.pdbx_description
1 polymer ?
#
loop_
_entity_poly.entity_id
_entity_poly.type
_entity_poly.pdbx_seq_one_letter_code
_entity_poly.pdbx_strand_id
1 'polypeptide(L)'
;TFHGRDIFAPVAAWLAQGTPINRLGRKIQDPQTLDFPQAHVQDDRITGEVIYIDRFGNLFTNISHHLLRTFFHPPATPRIR
;
A
#
# COMPACT_ATOMS: atom_id res chain seq x y z
N THR A 1 -27.60 3.21 6.29
CA THR A 1 -27.56 2.27 5.16
C THR A 1 -26.34 1.37 5.30
N PHE A 2 -26.35 0.14 4.77
CA PHE A 2 -25.20 -0.78 4.89
C PHE A 2 -24.53 -0.96 3.52
N HIS A 3 -23.68 0.00 3.13
CA HIS A 3 -23.05 0.02 1.81
C HIS A 3 -22.19 -1.23 1.49
N GLY A 4 -21.61 -1.88 2.51
CA GLY A 4 -20.94 -3.17 2.36
C GLY A 4 -21.81 -4.22 1.68
N ARG A 5 -23.04 -4.39 2.19
CA ARG A 5 -24.02 -5.34 1.66
C ARG A 5 -24.74 -4.80 0.43
N ASP A 6 -25.13 -3.53 0.45
CA ASP A 6 -26.08 -2.98 -0.52
C ASP A 6 -25.39 -2.44 -1.80
N ILE A 7 -24.08 -2.17 -1.76
CA ILE A 7 -23.31 -1.61 -2.88
C ILE A 7 -22.10 -2.50 -3.21
N PHE A 8 -21.18 -2.70 -2.27
CA PHE A 8 -19.90 -3.34 -2.56
C PHE A 8 -20.03 -4.83 -2.87
N ALA A 9 -20.86 -5.57 -2.14
CA ALA A 9 -21.04 -7.01 -2.37
C ALA A 9 -21.64 -7.35 -3.76
N PRO A 10 -22.74 -6.70 -4.22
CA PRO A 10 -23.25 -6.91 -5.59
C PRO A 10 -22.23 -6.54 -6.67
N VAL A 11 -21.53 -5.42 -6.51
CA VAL A 11 -20.49 -4.97 -7.43
C VAL A 11 -19.37 -6.01 -7.57
N ALA A 12 -18.90 -6.57 -6.45
CA ALA A 12 -17.91 -7.65 -6.45
C ALA A 12 -18.44 -8.91 -7.17
N ALA A 13 -19.70 -9.29 -6.91
CA ALA A 13 -20.32 -10.45 -7.55
C ALA A 13 -20.45 -10.28 -9.08
N TRP A 14 -20.82 -9.09 -9.56
CA TRP A 14 -20.90 -8.81 -10.98
C TRP A 14 -19.54 -8.83 -11.66
N LEU A 15 -18.50 -8.28 -11.02
CA LEU A 15 -17.12 -8.35 -11.51
C LEU A 15 -16.64 -9.80 -11.62
N ALA A 16 -16.92 -10.62 -10.61
CA ALA A 16 -16.55 -12.04 -10.62
C ALA A 16 -17.25 -12.83 -11.74
N GLN A 17 -18.44 -12.40 -12.15
CA GLN A 17 -19.19 -12.97 -13.29
C GLN A 17 -18.75 -12.41 -14.65
N GLY A 18 -17.73 -11.55 -14.69
CA GLY A 18 -17.18 -11.01 -15.94
C GLY A 18 -17.86 -9.73 -16.42
N THR A 19 -18.64 -9.04 -15.57
CA THR A 19 -19.17 -7.72 -15.91
C THR A 19 -18.01 -6.74 -16.13
N PRO A 20 -17.94 -6.05 -17.28
CA PRO A 20 -16.89 -5.06 -17.52
C PRO A 20 -16.92 -3.92 -16.49
N ILE A 21 -15.76 -3.55 -15.94
CA ILE A 21 -15.64 -2.50 -14.91
C ILE A 21 -16.24 -1.15 -15.35
N ASN A 22 -16.17 -0.84 -16.65
CA ASN A 22 -16.73 0.39 -17.22
C ASN A 22 -18.26 0.43 -17.25
N ARG A 23 -18.95 -0.68 -16.92
CA ARG A 23 -20.41 -0.73 -16.75
C ARG A 23 -20.85 -0.44 -15.32
N LEU A 24 -19.93 -0.35 -14.35
CA LEU A 24 -20.25 -0.20 -12.93
C LEU A 24 -20.31 1.25 -12.46
N GLY A 25 -19.95 2.20 -13.31
CA GLY A 25 -20.03 3.61 -13.00
C GLY A 25 -19.15 4.46 -13.90
N ARG A 26 -19.16 5.77 -13.64
CA ARG A 26 -18.29 6.72 -14.31
C ARG A 26 -16.86 6.57 -13.78
N LYS A 27 -15.88 6.64 -14.68
CA LYS A 27 -14.48 6.73 -14.30
C LYS A 27 -14.26 8.03 -13.50
N ILE A 28 -13.65 7.90 -12.33
CA ILE A 28 -13.16 9.03 -11.53
C ILE A 28 -11.64 9.19 -11.73
N GLN A 29 -11.12 10.39 -11.47
CA GLN A 29 -9.69 10.70 -11.59
C GLN A 29 -9.07 11.14 -10.25
N ASP A 30 -9.91 11.27 -9.23
CA ASP A 30 -9.66 11.93 -7.95
C ASP A 30 -10.18 11.08 -6.79
N PRO A 31 -9.70 9.83 -6.62
CA PRO A 31 -10.08 9.03 -5.45
C PRO A 31 -9.56 9.70 -4.18
N GLN A 32 -10.32 9.58 -3.09
CA GLN A 32 -9.83 10.00 -1.78
C GLN A 32 -8.66 9.10 -1.37
N THR A 33 -7.49 9.71 -1.16
CA THR A 33 -6.28 9.03 -0.69
C THR A 33 -6.08 9.26 0.80
N LEU A 34 -5.52 8.26 1.47
CA LEU A 34 -5.05 8.40 2.85
C LEU A 34 -3.58 8.83 2.82
N ASP A 35 -3.21 9.73 3.72
CA ASP A 35 -1.79 10.00 4.00
C ASP A 35 -1.26 8.84 4.85
N PHE A 36 -0.42 8.00 4.24
CA PHE A 36 0.08 6.78 4.87
C PHE A 36 1.55 6.96 5.26
N PRO A 37 1.94 6.68 6.52
CA PRO A 37 3.28 7.00 7.01
C PRO A 37 4.34 6.26 6.20
N GLN A 38 5.40 6.97 5.80
CA GLN A 38 6.53 6.42 5.07
C GLN A 38 7.74 6.30 5.98
N ALA A 39 8.39 5.13 5.98
CA ALA A 39 9.68 4.97 6.61
C ALA A 39 10.74 5.80 5.84
N HIS A 40 11.66 6.40 6.56
CA HIS A 40 12.72 7.23 5.99
C HIS A 40 14.10 6.82 6.50
N VAL A 41 15.12 7.09 5.69
CA VAL A 41 16.52 6.86 6.02
C VAL A 41 17.17 8.18 6.41
N GLN A 42 17.90 8.18 7.51
CA GLN A 42 18.77 9.26 7.95
C GLN A 42 20.11 8.65 8.31
N ASP A 43 21.16 9.03 7.57
CA ASP A 43 22.53 8.54 7.77
C ASP A 43 22.60 7.01 7.86
N ASP A 44 22.88 6.48 9.05
CA ASP A 44 23.01 5.06 9.39
C ASP A 44 21.78 4.50 10.12
N ARG A 45 20.61 5.14 9.96
CA ARG A 45 19.37 4.73 10.61
C ARG A 45 18.17 4.73 9.65
N ILE A 46 17.31 3.73 9.84
CA ILE A 46 15.95 3.73 9.29
C ILE A 46 14.99 4.07 10.42
N THR A 47 14.13 5.07 10.20
CA THR A 47 13.04 5.42 11.10
C THR A 47 11.71 5.08 10.44
N GLY A 48 10.91 4.26 11.10
CA GLY A 48 9.58 3.85 10.67
C GLY A 48 8.65 3.66 11.86
N GLU A 49 7.43 3.21 11.59
CA GLU A 49 6.35 3.09 12.56
C GLU A 49 5.77 1.67 12.55
N VAL A 50 5.26 1.21 13.69
CA VAL A 50 4.42 0.00 13.77
C VAL A 50 3.04 0.35 13.23
N ILE A 51 2.67 -0.24 12.09
CA ILE A 51 1.39 0.02 11.40
C ILE A 51 0.32 -1.01 11.73
N TYR A 52 0.70 -2.16 12.28
CA TYR A 52 -0.24 -3.21 12.69
C TYR A 52 0.38 -4.12 13.74
N ILE A 53 -0.43 -4.53 14.73
CA ILE A 53 -0.09 -5.53 15.72
C ILE A 53 -1.07 -6.69 15.51
N ASP A 54 -0.55 -7.87 15.21
CA ASP A 54 -1.41 -9.03 14.99
C ASP A 54 -1.89 -9.66 16.31
N ARG A 55 -2.78 -10.65 16.19
CA ARG A 55 -3.36 -11.36 17.35
C ARG A 55 -2.36 -12.15 18.19
N PHE A 56 -1.15 -12.40 17.67
CA PHE A 56 -0.07 -13.11 18.37
C PHE A 56 0.91 -12.13 19.03
N GLY A 57 0.78 -10.82 18.77
CA GLY A 57 1.67 -9.79 19.25
C GLY A 57 2.84 -9.48 18.32
N ASN A 58 2.83 -9.97 17.07
CA ASN A 58 3.85 -9.59 16.09
C ASN A 58 3.64 -8.15 15.63
N LEU A 59 4.75 -7.43 15.42
CA LEU A 59 4.75 -6.04 14.98
C LEU A 59 5.05 -5.94 13.49
N PHE A 60 4.12 -5.36 12.75
CA PHE A 60 4.30 -5.03 11.33
C PHE A 60 4.68 -3.56 11.24
N THR A 61 5.80 -3.27 10.57
CA THR A 61 6.27 -1.91 10.37
C THR A 61 6.01 -1.44 8.94
N ASN A 62 6.06 -0.13 8.69
CA ASN A 62 6.08 0.44 7.34
C ASN A 62 7.47 0.39 6.67
N ILE A 63 8.45 -0.31 7.25
CA ILE A 63 9.80 -0.46 6.69
C ILE A 63 9.78 -1.56 5.63
N SER A 64 9.84 -1.15 4.35
CA SER A 64 9.77 -2.11 3.24
C SER A 64 11.08 -2.89 3.04
N HIS A 65 10.97 -4.10 2.48
CA HIS A 65 12.12 -4.89 2.07
C HIS A 65 13.04 -4.14 1.07
N HIS A 66 12.45 -3.33 0.19
CA HIS A 66 13.22 -2.50 -0.73
C HIS A 66 14.09 -1.49 0.02
N LEU A 67 13.53 -0.82 1.04
CA LEU A 67 14.25 0.14 1.87
C LEU A 67 15.41 -0.53 2.61
N LEU A 68 15.16 -1.68 3.24
CA LEU A 68 16.20 -2.47 3.92
C LEU A 68 17.33 -2.86 2.97
N ARG A 69 17.00 -3.32 1.76
CA ARG A 69 17.99 -3.73 0.77
C ARG A 69 18.87 -2.56 0.34
N THR A 70 18.28 -1.41 0.01
CA THR A 70 19.03 -0.21 -0.39
C THR A 70 19.88 0.32 0.75
N PHE A 71 19.41 0.21 2.00
CA PHE A 71 20.14 0.66 3.17
C PHE A 71 21.38 -0.18 3.46
N PHE A 72 21.27 -1.52 3.49
CA PHE A 72 22.42 -2.41 3.79
C PHE A 72 23.31 -2.71 2.57
N HIS A 73 22.75 -2.61 1.37
CA HIS A 73 23.46 -2.84 0.11
C HIS A 73 23.16 -1.68 -0.85
N PRO A 74 23.76 -0.50 -0.61
CA PRO A 74 23.55 0.64 -1.48
C PRO A 74 24.01 0.29 -2.91
N PRO A 75 23.25 0.69 -3.94
CA PRO A 75 23.66 0.47 -5.31
C PRO A 75 25.03 1.12 -5.55
N ALA A 76 25.88 0.44 -6.31
CA ALA A 76 27.22 0.95 -6.64
C ALA A 76 27.09 2.35 -7.25
N THR A 77 27.78 3.34 -6.66
CA THR A 77 27.81 4.69 -7.20
C THR A 77 28.38 4.64 -8.62
N PRO A 78 27.67 5.11 -9.66
CA PRO A 78 28.26 5.19 -10.98
C PRO A 78 29.43 6.18 -10.92
N ARG A 79 30.64 5.68 -11.15
CA ARG A 79 31.82 6.54 -11.36
C ARG A 79 31.65 7.26 -12.68
N ILE A 80 31.11 8.47 -12.64
CA ILE A 80 31.18 9.40 -13.77
C ILE A 80 32.66 9.77 -13.91
N ARG A 81 33.25 9.41 -15.06
CA ARG A 81 34.58 9.87 -15.50
C ARG A 81 34.43 11.19 -16.23
#